data_AF-A0A817A3D5-F1
#
_entry.id   AF-A0A817A3D5-F1
#
_cell.length_a   1.000
_cell.length_b   1.000
_cell.length_c   1.000
_cell.angle_alpha   90.00
_cell.angle_beta   90.00
_cell.angle_gamma   90.00
#
_symmetry.space_group_name_H-M   'P 1'
#
loop_
_entity.id
_entity.type
_entity.pdbx_description
1 polymer ?
#
loop_
_entity_poly.entity_id
_entity_poly.type
_entity_poly.pdbx_seq_one_letter_code
_entity_poly.pdbx_strand_id
1 'polypeptide(L)'
;MEIKRLEETGYLFQQDGAKPHVHHLTQNLCLDHFPSFIDKNHWSPNSLDLNPLDYCIWDELAQSIDWNNVAPKETLIKELKRAVKQIRQDVVLQSCSSWSSRLHRALEAGGCFLKKLITRYV
;
A
#
# COMPACT_ATOMS: atom_id res chain seq x y z
N MET A 1 -14.59 -6.80 -6.93
CA MET A 1 -13.58 -7.69 -6.34
C MET A 1 -14.06 -8.04 -4.94
N GLU A 2 -14.61 -9.24 -4.75
CA GLU A 2 -15.13 -9.67 -3.44
C GLU A 2 -13.98 -10.14 -2.55
N ILE A 3 -13.89 -9.56 -1.34
CA ILE A 3 -12.91 -9.87 -0.28
C ILE A 3 -12.89 -11.39 0.03
N LYS A 4 -14.01 -12.09 -0.19
CA LYS A 4 -14.16 -13.55 0.00
C LYS A 4 -13.13 -14.41 -0.75
N ARG A 5 -12.56 -13.96 -1.88
CA ARG A 5 -11.56 -14.77 -2.61
C ARG A 5 -10.17 -14.82 -1.96
N LEU A 6 -9.85 -13.87 -1.07
CA LEU A 6 -8.53 -13.83 -0.43
C LEU A 6 -8.41 -14.86 0.70
N GLU A 7 -9.52 -15.21 1.35
CA GLU A 7 -9.55 -16.20 2.43
C GLU A 7 -9.22 -17.62 1.93
N GLU A 8 -9.62 -17.96 0.70
CA GLU A 8 -9.44 -19.32 0.14
C GLU A 8 -8.01 -19.64 -0.30
N THR A 9 -7.18 -18.61 -0.55
CA THR A 9 -5.81 -18.77 -1.10
C THR A 9 -4.71 -18.43 -0.10
N GLY A 10 -5.08 -17.91 1.08
CA GLY A 10 -4.14 -17.33 2.04
C GLY A 10 -3.60 -15.97 1.56
N TYR A 11 -3.40 -15.05 2.49
CA TYR A 11 -2.84 -13.73 2.20
C TYR A 11 -1.83 -13.31 3.27
N LEU A 12 -0.93 -12.40 2.90
CA LEU A 12 0.01 -11.77 3.81
C LEU A 12 -0.49 -10.36 4.12
N PHE A 13 -0.79 -10.09 5.39
CA PHE A 13 -1.09 -8.74 5.85
C PHE A 13 0.21 -7.94 6.03
N GLN A 14 0.26 -6.74 5.45
CA GLN A 14 1.36 -5.81 5.56
C GLN A 14 0.83 -4.43 5.99
N GLN A 15 1.53 -3.80 6.93
CA GLN A 15 1.32 -2.41 7.35
C GLN A 15 2.68 -1.76 7.64
N ASP A 16 2.74 -0.43 7.66
CA ASP A 16 3.96 0.30 7.96
C ASP A 16 4.28 0.34 9.47
N GLY A 17 5.46 0.86 9.82
CA GLY A 17 5.98 0.91 11.19
C GLY A 17 5.42 2.04 12.07
N ALA A 18 4.23 2.57 11.80
CA ALA A 18 3.65 3.65 12.62
C ALA A 18 3.44 3.20 14.08
N LYS A 19 3.54 4.14 15.05
CA LYS A 19 3.44 3.84 16.49
C LYS A 19 2.23 2.96 16.87
N PRO A 20 1.01 3.22 16.36
CA PRO A 20 -0.14 2.35 16.64
C PRO A 20 0.01 0.94 16.07
N HIS A 21 0.65 0.79 14.90
CA HIS A 21 0.83 -0.50 14.23
C HIS A 21 1.83 -1.38 14.96
N VAL A 22 2.92 -0.81 15.48
CA VAL A 22 3.97 -1.56 16.20
C VAL A 22 3.65 -1.83 17.68
N HIS A 23 2.53 -1.29 18.18
CA HIS A 23 2.08 -1.52 19.55
C HIS A 23 1.73 -2.99 19.78
N HIS A 24 2.10 -3.55 20.93
CA HIS A 24 1.94 -4.99 21.21
C HIS A 24 0.48 -5.47 21.07
N LEU A 25 -0.51 -4.65 21.46
CA LEU A 25 -1.93 -4.98 21.27
C LEU A 25 -2.30 -5.15 19.79
N THR A 26 -1.81 -4.27 18.92
CA THR A 26 -2.06 -4.35 17.48
C THR A 26 -1.34 -5.54 16.86
N GLN A 27 -0.09 -5.79 17.27
CA GLN A 27 0.69 -6.94 16.81
C GLN A 27 0.01 -8.27 17.19
N ASN A 28 -0.45 -8.41 18.44
CA ASN A 28 -1.19 -9.59 18.89
C ASN A 28 -2.50 -9.76 18.10
N LEU A 29 -3.26 -8.68 17.91
CA LEU A 29 -4.48 -8.71 17.10
C LEU A 29 -4.19 -9.23 15.69
N CYS A 30 -3.11 -8.74 15.05
CA CYS A 30 -2.73 -9.18 13.71
C CYS A 30 -2.34 -10.67 13.67
N LEU A 31 -1.58 -11.14 14.65
CA LEU A 31 -1.19 -12.55 14.78
C LEU A 31 -2.38 -13.47 14.99
N ASP A 32 -3.38 -13.03 15.77
CA ASP A 32 -4.56 -13.83 16.10
C ASP A 32 -5.58 -13.93 14.94
N HIS A 33 -5.62 -12.92 14.04
CA HIS A 33 -6.69 -12.79 13.04
C HIS A 33 -6.25 -12.96 11.59
N PHE A 34 -4.97 -12.75 11.26
CA PHE A 34 -4.49 -12.86 9.88
C PHE A 34 -3.75 -14.18 9.64
N PRO A 35 -3.97 -14.83 8.47
CA PRO A 35 -3.30 -16.10 8.15
C PRO A 35 -1.78 -15.94 8.02
N SER A 36 -1.31 -14.76 7.63
CA SER A 36 0.10 -14.39 7.66
C SER A 36 0.25 -12.88 7.84
N PHE A 37 1.31 -12.44 8.51
CA PHE A 37 1.52 -11.05 8.88
C PHE A 37 3.01 -10.70 8.92
N ILE A 38 3.38 -9.54 8.35
CA ILE A 38 4.73 -8.96 8.53
C ILE A 38 4.77 -8.20 9.87
N ASP A 39 5.37 -8.80 10.89
CA ASP A 39 5.48 -8.15 12.19
C ASP A 39 6.48 -6.98 12.19
N LYS A 40 6.40 -6.18 13.27
CA LYS A 40 7.19 -4.96 13.44
C LYS A 40 8.71 -5.12 13.31
N ASN A 41 9.25 -6.33 13.50
CA ASN A 41 10.69 -6.58 13.42
C ASN A 41 11.12 -6.94 11.99
N HIS A 42 10.17 -7.32 11.13
CA HIS A 42 10.42 -7.68 9.73
C HIS A 42 10.15 -6.54 8.75
N TRP A 43 9.43 -5.50 9.18
CA TRP A 43 9.24 -4.29 8.37
C TRP A 43 10.36 -3.27 8.61
N SER A 44 11.09 -2.88 7.56
CA SER A 44 12.15 -1.88 7.67
C SER A 44 11.60 -0.47 7.90
N PRO A 45 12.19 0.32 8.82
CA PRO A 45 11.80 1.72 9.00
C PRO A 45 11.93 2.56 7.72
N ASN A 46 11.12 3.62 7.59
CA ASN A 46 11.18 4.60 6.48
C ASN A 46 11.13 4.00 5.06
N SER A 47 10.50 2.84 4.88
CA SER A 47 10.53 2.09 3.62
C SER A 47 9.31 2.34 2.74
N LEU A 48 9.05 3.61 2.41
CA LEU A 48 7.95 4.01 1.51
C LEU A 48 8.06 3.32 0.14
N ASP A 49 9.29 3.09 -0.35
CA ASP A 49 9.55 2.41 -1.62
C ASP A 49 9.14 0.93 -1.63
N LEU A 50 8.86 0.36 -0.45
CA LEU A 50 8.43 -1.03 -0.27
C LEU A 50 6.95 -1.17 0.09
N ASN A 51 6.21 -0.08 0.33
CA ASN A 51 4.78 -0.15 0.63
C ASN A 51 3.96 0.07 -0.66
N PRO A 52 3.21 -0.92 -1.16
CA PRO A 52 2.37 -0.78 -2.36
C PRO A 52 1.39 0.38 -2.31
N LEU A 53 0.92 0.74 -1.11
CA LEU A 53 0.09 1.92 -0.95
C LEU A 53 0.87 3.20 -1.24
N ASP A 54 2.09 3.32 -0.73
CA ASP A 54 2.90 4.54 -0.82
C ASP A 54 3.52 4.76 -2.20
N TYR A 55 4.06 3.72 -2.84
CA TYR A 55 4.70 3.90 -4.15
C TYR A 55 3.74 3.85 -5.34
N CYS A 56 2.45 3.55 -5.13
CA CYS A 56 1.47 3.40 -6.21
C CYS A 56 0.07 3.88 -5.84
N ILE A 57 -0.63 3.22 -4.91
CA ILE A 57 -2.09 3.39 -4.76
C ILE A 57 -2.47 4.80 -4.30
N TRP A 58 -1.69 5.43 -3.41
CA TRP A 58 -1.92 6.81 -2.99
C TRP A 58 -1.74 7.81 -4.14
N ASP A 59 -0.73 7.61 -4.98
CA ASP A 59 -0.50 8.45 -6.16
C ASP A 59 -1.65 8.31 -7.18
N GLU A 60 -2.16 7.10 -7.41
CA GLU A 60 -3.33 6.84 -8.28
C GLU A 60 -4.59 7.53 -7.75
N LEU A 61 -4.83 7.45 -6.43
CA LEU A 61 -5.96 8.11 -5.78
C LEU A 61 -5.86 9.63 -5.91
N ALA A 62 -4.70 10.20 -5.58
CA ALA A 62 -4.48 11.64 -5.62
C ALA A 62 -4.66 12.21 -7.03
N GLN A 63 -4.24 11.48 -8.07
CA GLN A 63 -4.42 11.88 -9.47
C GLN A 63 -5.87 11.76 -9.95
N SER A 64 -6.64 10.82 -9.40
CA SER A 64 -8.03 10.60 -9.79
C SER A 64 -9.01 11.57 -9.15
N ILE A 65 -8.67 12.16 -7.99
CA ILE A 65 -9.52 13.12 -7.27
C ILE A 65 -9.64 14.43 -8.06
N ASP A 66 -10.87 14.93 -8.23
CA ASP A 66 -11.09 16.30 -8.71
C ASP A 66 -11.00 17.27 -7.54
N TRP A 67 -9.79 17.78 -7.30
CA TRP A 67 -9.50 18.68 -6.19
C TRP A 67 -10.24 20.01 -6.27
N ASN A 68 -10.73 20.42 -7.45
CA ASN A 68 -11.54 21.64 -7.58
C ASN A 68 -12.94 21.47 -6.98
N ASN A 69 -13.41 20.22 -6.86
CA ASN A 69 -14.70 19.87 -6.27
C ASN A 69 -14.59 19.56 -4.76
N VAL A 70 -13.38 19.60 -4.18
CA VAL A 70 -13.14 19.29 -2.77
C VAL A 70 -13.09 20.58 -1.96
N ALA A 71 -14.13 20.83 -1.15
CA ALA A 71 -14.15 21.94 -0.19
C ALA A 71 -14.47 21.43 1.22
N PRO A 72 -15.71 21.02 1.55
CA PRO A 72 -15.99 20.41 2.85
C PRO A 72 -15.72 18.90 2.84
N LYS A 73 -15.63 18.31 4.04
CA LYS A 73 -15.36 16.88 4.26
C LYS A 73 -16.26 15.95 3.44
N GLU A 74 -17.52 16.31 3.25
CA GLU A 74 -18.51 15.53 2.52
C GLU A 74 -18.13 15.37 1.04
N THR A 75 -17.63 16.44 0.42
CA THR A 75 -17.14 16.40 -0.97
C THR A 75 -15.87 15.58 -1.10
N LEU A 76 -14.95 15.68 -0.13
CA LEU A 76 -13.76 14.83 -0.09
C LEU A 76 -14.11 13.35 -0.01
N ILE A 77 -15.03 12.96 0.88
CA ILE A 77 -15.48 11.56 1.00
C ILE A 77 -16.12 11.08 -0.31
N LYS A 78 -16.91 11.94 -0.97
CA LYS A 78 -17.55 11.61 -2.26
C LYS A 78 -16.50 11.39 -3.36
N GLU A 79 -15.53 12.29 -3.48
CA GLU A 79 -14.46 12.19 -4.47
C GLU A 79 -13.54 10.99 -4.20
N LEU A 80 -13.20 10.70 -2.93
CA LEU A 80 -12.44 9.50 -2.57
C LEU A 80 -13.16 8.21 -2.98
N LYS A 81 -14.46 8.11 -2.70
CA LYS A 81 -15.27 6.94 -3.11
C LYS A 81 -15.35 6.80 -4.63
N ARG A 82 -15.37 7.92 -5.37
CA ARG A 82 -15.32 7.91 -6.84
C ARG A 82 -13.95 7.44 -7.32
N ALA A 83 -12.87 8.03 -6.80
CA ALA A 83 -11.50 7.75 -7.20
C ALA A 83 -11.13 6.27 -6.97
N VAL A 84 -11.44 5.71 -5.79
CA VAL A 84 -11.20 4.28 -5.49
C VAL A 84 -11.86 3.37 -6.52
N LYS A 85 -13.08 3.69 -6.99
CA LYS A 85 -13.79 2.90 -8.00
C LYS A 85 -13.17 2.98 -9.39
N GLN A 86 -12.34 3.99 -9.65
CA GLN A 86 -11.66 4.17 -10.93
C GLN A 86 -10.30 3.48 -10.99
N ILE A 87 -9.72 3.11 -9.84
CA ILE A 87 -8.48 2.35 -9.81
C ILE A 87 -8.72 1.01 -10.50
N ARG A 88 -8.01 0.78 -11.59
CA ARG A 88 -8.15 -0.46 -12.35
C ARG A 88 -7.55 -1.62 -11.55
N GLN A 89 -8.17 -2.79 -11.66
CA GLN A 89 -7.72 -3.98 -10.94
C GLN A 89 -6.29 -4.39 -11.32
N ASP A 90 -5.88 -4.21 -12.58
CA ASP A 90 -4.52 -4.51 -13.03
C ASP A 90 -3.47 -3.66 -12.32
N VAL A 91 -3.77 -2.38 -12.02
CA VAL A 91 -2.88 -1.48 -11.26
C VAL A 91 -2.65 -2.02 -9.84
N VAL A 92 -3.71 -2.49 -9.17
CA VAL A 92 -3.60 -3.09 -7.84
C VAL A 92 -2.78 -4.39 -7.87
N LEU A 93 -3.02 -5.25 -8.86
CA LEU A 93 -2.28 -6.50 -8.99
C LEU A 93 -0.80 -6.27 -9.35
N GLN A 94 -0.52 -5.30 -10.22
CA GLN A 94 0.83 -4.92 -10.62
C GLN A 94 1.61 -4.25 -9.48
N SER A 95 0.97 -3.42 -8.66
CA SER A 95 1.63 -2.86 -7.49
C SER A 95 2.07 -3.99 -6.56
N CYS A 96 1.14 -4.87 -6.15
CA CYS A 96 1.46 -6.03 -5.32
C CYS A 96 2.56 -6.93 -5.92
N SER A 97 2.49 -7.27 -7.21
CA SER A 97 3.51 -8.14 -7.84
C SER A 97 4.87 -7.46 -7.99
N SER A 98 4.93 -6.13 -8.05
CA SER A 98 6.19 -5.38 -8.11
C SER A 98 6.96 -5.38 -6.78
N TRP A 99 6.32 -5.73 -5.66
CA TRP A 99 6.89 -5.67 -4.32
C TRP A 99 8.21 -6.45 -4.19
N SER A 100 8.25 -7.70 -4.64
CA SER A 100 9.47 -8.54 -4.56
C SER A 100 10.62 -7.94 -5.37
N SER A 101 10.35 -7.41 -6.57
CA SER A 101 11.38 -6.77 -7.40
C SER A 101 11.93 -5.49 -6.74
N ARG A 102 11.08 -4.72 -6.05
CA ARG A 102 11.48 -3.53 -5.29
C ARG A 102 12.33 -3.91 -4.09
N LEU A 103 11.97 -4.98 -3.38
CA LEU A 103 12.76 -5.52 -2.28
C LEU A 103 14.16 -5.93 -2.76
N HIS A 104 14.27 -6.66 -3.87
CA HIS A 104 15.57 -7.02 -4.45
C HIS A 104 16.41 -5.79 -4.82
N ARG A 105 15.80 -4.79 -5.46
CA ARG A 105 16.49 -3.53 -5.78
C ARG A 105 16.94 -2.77 -4.53
N ALA A 106 16.17 -2.82 -3.45
CA ALA A 106 16.55 -2.18 -2.20
C ALA A 106 17.76 -2.88 -1.56
N LEU A 107 17.80 -4.22 -1.64
CA LEU A 107 18.96 -5.01 -1.21
C LEU A 107 20.20 -4.71 -2.06
N GLU A 108 20.07 -4.66 -3.38
CA GLU A 108 21.15 -4.27 -4.31
C GLU A 108 21.68 -2.85 -4.05
N ALA A 109 20.78 -1.94 -3.63
CA ALA A 109 21.13 -0.58 -3.23
C ALA A 109 21.69 -0.48 -1.79
N GLY A 110 21.99 -1.60 -1.12
CA GLY A 110 22.50 -1.61 0.25
C GLY A 110 21.52 -1.05 1.28
N GLY A 111 20.21 -1.21 1.04
CA GLY A 111 19.14 -0.68 1.89
C GLY A 111 18.84 0.82 1.69
N CYS A 112 19.45 1.47 0.68
CA CYS A 112 19.16 2.85 0.35
C CYS A 112 17.83 3.01 -0.39
N PHE A 113 17.28 4.23 -0.37
CA PHE A 113 16.07 4.59 -1.12
C PHE A 113 16.20 4.24 -2.60
N LEU A 114 15.11 3.70 -3.16
CA LEU A 114 15.04 3.45 -4.58
C LEU A 114 14.91 4.80 -5.28
N LYS A 115 15.83 5.10 -6.20
CA LYS A 115 15.63 6.23 -7.10
C LYS A 115 14.29 6.03 -7.80
N LYS A 116 13.37 6.99 -7.66
CA LYS A 116 12.20 7.09 -8.55
C LYS A 116 12.76 7.09 -9.97
N LEU A 117 12.63 5.98 -10.69
CA LEU A 117 12.69 6.03 -12.14
C LEU A 117 11.48 6.90 -12.49
N ILE A 118 11.74 8.17 -12.80
CA ILE A 118 10.76 9.03 -13.43
C ILE A 118 10.58 8.45 -14.83
N THR A 119 9.84 7.36 -14.93
CA THR A 119 9.31 6.93 -16.21
C THR A 119 8.11 7.85 -16.43
N ARG A 120 8.37 9.04 -16.97
CA ARG A 120 7.36 9.72 -17.76
C ARG A 120 6.99 8.70 -18.82
N TYR A 121 5.80 8.11 -18.73
CA TYR A 121 5.18 7.49 -19.88
C TYR A 121 5.12 8.60 -20.94
N VAL A 122 6.01 8.49 -21.93
CA VAL A 122 5.94 9.24 -23.19
C VAL A 122 5.02 8.46 -24.12
#